data_AF-A0A1P8K6Y7-F1
#
_entry.id   AF-A0A1P8K6Y7-F1
#
_cell.length_a   1.000
_cell.length_b   1.000
_cell.length_c   1.000
_cell.angle_alpha   90.00
_cell.angle_beta   90.00
_cell.angle_gamma   90.00
#
_symmetry.space_group_name_H-M   'P 1'
#
loop_
_entity.id
_entity.type
_entity.pdbx_description
1 polymer ?
#
loop_
_entity_poly.entity_id
_entity_poly.type
_entity_poly.pdbx_seq_one_letter_code
_entity_poly.pdbx_strand_id
1 'polypeptide(L)'
;MKFSEYVITERAGILVDPLGFLKPSRALQDTIFRQFTVLTNRPGYHGFLCMAWQLLDGEGYKAGSAGFSRKFRETEIFWGLLNAAHGTTILNITKYRDLLGERIGLKKISRRDAIYSRLSYGTLGHYSQPSLAWGLLEPGARALNAQGAALAKAAASRDGHDFTDWLTRWNAGEEFVKADLMELQQAFHLQALPSTGEQAQWQQLIERWTRLHTHTQPLWEQPVGFEELDTAELSPRAHHEFHQTLQARYPALAAEMAAIERFERLSGAVQLIFDTRLAMLEVASTAPLEPMVERDELAVAIVAIAKENAILQGHQPGKLFSELAATPGKYEKLEDVIISHHVRHQRAKGVSPFLEGSRLLVTGKADRNEIGRVLEDVDGCATVGDKINHLQYRSRRDWHFRRCRIWHDWAFGAVQ
;
A
#
# COMPACT_ATOMS: atom_id res chain seq x y z
N MET A 1 -4.85 15.37 -5.60
CA MET A 1 -4.70 13.90 -5.67
C MET A 1 -4.97 13.36 -4.26
N LYS A 2 -6.11 12.69 -4.02
CA LYS A 2 -6.47 12.15 -2.69
C LYS A 2 -6.94 10.71 -2.89
N PHE A 3 -6.24 9.83 -2.20
CA PHE A 3 -6.17 8.38 -2.40
C PHE A 3 -7.49 7.65 -2.12
N SER A 4 -7.65 6.45 -2.69
CA SER A 4 -8.70 5.47 -2.38
C SER A 4 -8.57 4.90 -0.97
N GLU A 5 -9.63 4.24 -0.53
CA GLU A 5 -10.09 4.16 0.86
C GLU A 5 -9.58 2.95 1.67
N TYR A 6 -8.45 2.36 1.29
CA TYR A 6 -7.81 1.26 2.04
C TYR A 6 -6.30 1.40 2.07
N VAL A 7 -5.77 2.62 2.01
CA VAL A 7 -4.32 2.81 2.01
C VAL A 7 -3.77 2.61 3.43
N ILE A 8 -3.01 1.54 3.68
CA ILE A 8 -1.92 1.64 4.67
C ILE A 8 -0.93 2.57 4.00
N THR A 9 -0.80 3.79 4.50
CA THR A 9 0.22 4.71 4.03
C THR A 9 1.53 3.95 4.12
N GLU A 10 2.21 3.74 2.98
CA GLU A 10 3.66 3.54 3.00
C GLU A 10 4.19 4.51 4.05
N ARG A 11 5.01 4.04 4.99
CA ARG A 11 5.39 4.76 6.23
C ARG A 11 6.20 6.05 5.99
N ALA A 12 6.03 6.71 4.85
CA ALA A 12 6.32 8.11 4.62
C ALA A 12 5.15 8.96 5.17
N GLY A 13 5.38 9.63 6.29
CA GLY A 13 4.47 10.64 6.80
C GLY A 13 4.11 11.66 5.71
N ILE A 14 2.81 11.81 5.46
CA ILE A 14 2.18 13.00 4.89
C ILE A 14 2.61 13.35 3.43
N LEU A 15 2.09 12.54 2.50
CA LEU A 15 1.22 13.03 1.41
C LEU A 15 1.79 13.93 0.30
N VAL A 16 3.09 13.93 0.02
CA VAL A 16 3.61 14.27 -1.32
C VAL A 16 4.80 13.39 -1.62
N ASP A 17 4.72 12.55 -2.66
CA ASP A 17 5.88 11.87 -3.25
C ASP A 17 6.69 12.92 -4.04
N PRO A 18 7.70 13.57 -3.41
CA PRO A 18 8.30 14.77 -3.95
C PRO A 18 9.26 14.43 -5.09
N LEU A 19 9.72 13.18 -5.12
CA LEU A 19 10.72 12.62 -6.02
C LEU A 19 10.15 11.56 -6.98
N GLY A 20 8.91 11.13 -6.81
CA GLY A 20 8.23 10.25 -7.76
C GLY A 20 8.52 8.76 -7.57
N PHE A 21 8.82 8.32 -6.34
CA PHE A 21 9.19 6.92 -6.04
C PHE A 21 8.00 5.95 -5.96
N LEU A 22 6.75 6.42 -5.86
CA LEU A 22 5.59 5.53 -5.77
C LEU A 22 5.42 4.66 -7.03
N LYS A 23 5.56 5.26 -8.22
CA LYS A 23 5.40 4.54 -9.49
C LYS A 23 6.46 3.45 -9.70
N PRO A 24 7.79 3.72 -9.56
CA PRO A 24 8.80 2.68 -9.72
C PRO A 24 8.73 1.63 -8.61
N SER A 25 8.39 2.00 -7.36
CA SER A 25 8.14 1.03 -6.30
C SER A 25 7.01 0.07 -6.67
N ARG A 26 5.89 0.59 -7.19
CA ARG A 26 4.78 -0.26 -7.67
C ARG A 26 5.19 -1.17 -8.82
N ALA A 27 5.96 -0.66 -9.78
CA ALA A 27 6.44 -1.48 -10.88
C ALA A 27 7.31 -2.66 -10.40
N LEU A 28 8.12 -2.45 -9.36
CA LEU A 28 8.89 -3.53 -8.72
C LEU A 28 8.01 -4.45 -7.87
N GLN A 29 7.00 -3.92 -7.16
CA GLN A 29 6.02 -4.75 -6.47
C GLN A 29 5.27 -5.67 -7.44
N ASP A 30 4.93 -5.18 -8.63
CA ASP A 30 4.20 -5.93 -9.65
C ASP A 30 5.02 -7.10 -10.24
N THR A 31 6.35 -7.13 -10.10
CA THR A 31 7.16 -8.29 -10.53
C THR A 31 6.97 -9.50 -9.64
N ILE A 32 6.72 -9.28 -8.35
CA ILE A 32 6.55 -10.33 -7.35
C ILE A 32 5.08 -10.56 -6.96
N PHE A 33 4.27 -9.49 -6.90
CA PHE A 33 2.90 -9.53 -6.39
C PHE A 33 1.94 -8.56 -7.11
N ARG A 34 1.79 -8.66 -8.43
CA ARG A 34 0.86 -7.83 -9.23
C ARG A 34 -0.63 -7.86 -8.80
N GLN A 35 -1.05 -8.90 -8.08
CA GLN A 35 -2.43 -9.06 -7.59
C GLN A 35 -2.72 -8.23 -6.33
N PHE A 36 -1.69 -7.72 -5.68
CA PHE A 36 -1.84 -6.90 -4.50
C PHE A 36 -1.68 -5.42 -4.84
N THR A 37 -2.51 -4.61 -4.21
CA THR A 37 -2.34 -3.17 -4.16
C THR A 37 -2.40 -2.76 -2.69
N VAL A 38 -1.98 -1.54 -2.42
CA VAL A 38 -2.07 -0.94 -1.09
C VAL A 38 -3.50 -0.98 -0.52
N LEU A 39 -4.52 -1.16 -1.36
CA LEU A 39 -5.94 -1.23 -1.00
C LEU A 39 -6.48 -2.64 -0.77
N THR A 40 -5.76 -3.68 -1.17
CA THR A 40 -6.21 -5.07 -1.07
C THR A 40 -5.51 -5.77 0.08
N ASN A 41 -5.65 -5.18 1.27
CA ASN A 41 -4.92 -5.62 2.46
C ASN A 41 -5.37 -6.99 2.99
N ARG A 42 -6.62 -7.42 2.69
CA ARG A 42 -7.21 -8.63 3.26
C ARG A 42 -8.08 -9.37 2.23
N PRO A 43 -8.04 -10.71 2.19
CA PRO A 43 -8.82 -11.54 1.25
C PRO A 43 -10.33 -11.42 1.45
N GLY A 44 -10.81 -11.35 2.71
CA GLY A 44 -12.23 -11.17 3.01
C GLY A 44 -12.84 -9.92 2.38
N TYR A 45 -12.02 -8.90 2.07
CA TYR A 45 -12.49 -7.75 1.32
C TYR A 45 -12.88 -8.09 -0.13
N HIS A 46 -12.09 -8.92 -0.82
CA HIS A 46 -12.44 -9.37 -2.16
C HIS A 46 -13.70 -10.25 -2.16
N GLY A 47 -13.88 -11.07 -1.13
CA GLY A 47 -15.13 -11.79 -0.89
C GLY A 47 -16.32 -10.84 -0.82
N PHE A 48 -16.22 -9.80 0.02
CA PHE A 48 -17.21 -8.73 0.11
C PHE A 48 -17.45 -8.03 -1.24
N LEU A 49 -16.40 -7.65 -1.96
CA LEU A 49 -16.52 -6.95 -3.25
C LEU A 49 -17.28 -7.80 -4.29
N CYS A 50 -16.96 -9.09 -4.37
CA CYS A 50 -17.66 -10.03 -5.24
C CYS A 50 -19.12 -10.19 -4.80
N MET A 51 -19.39 -10.38 -3.51
CA MET A 51 -20.75 -10.48 -2.98
C MET A 51 -21.59 -9.22 -3.26
N ALA A 52 -21.05 -8.03 -2.97
CA ALA A 52 -21.71 -6.76 -3.25
C ALA A 52 -22.02 -6.59 -4.74
N TRP A 53 -21.09 -6.97 -5.61
CA TRP A 53 -21.32 -6.94 -7.05
C TRP A 53 -22.45 -7.89 -7.48
N GLN A 54 -22.41 -9.13 -6.99
CA GLN A 54 -23.41 -10.15 -7.30
C GLN A 54 -24.82 -9.73 -6.86
N LEU A 55 -24.94 -9.16 -5.65
CA LEU A 55 -26.19 -8.63 -5.12
C LEU A 55 -26.75 -7.54 -6.05
N LEU A 56 -25.94 -6.54 -6.37
CA LEU A 56 -26.37 -5.40 -7.19
C LEU A 56 -26.71 -5.79 -8.63
N ASP A 57 -25.98 -6.74 -9.21
CA ASP A 57 -26.31 -7.25 -10.55
C ASP A 57 -27.66 -8.00 -10.54
N GLY A 58 -27.95 -8.76 -9.48
CA GLY A 58 -29.25 -9.42 -9.24
C GLY A 58 -30.40 -8.43 -9.06
N GLU A 59 -30.14 -7.27 -8.47
CA GLU A 59 -31.09 -6.15 -8.35
C GLU A 59 -31.24 -5.33 -9.66
N GLY A 60 -30.50 -5.68 -10.71
CA GLY A 60 -30.56 -5.02 -12.02
C GLY A 60 -29.66 -3.79 -12.18
N TYR A 61 -28.80 -3.49 -11.20
CA TYR A 61 -27.79 -2.44 -11.33
C TYR A 61 -26.59 -2.94 -12.13
N LYS A 62 -26.33 -2.33 -13.29
CA LYS A 62 -25.21 -2.72 -14.17
C LYS A 62 -23.96 -1.88 -13.94
N ALA A 63 -22.80 -2.55 -13.90
CA ALA A 63 -21.51 -1.90 -13.76
C ALA A 63 -21.26 -0.88 -14.88
N GLY A 64 -20.62 0.24 -14.52
CA GLY A 64 -20.40 1.38 -15.43
C GLY A 64 -21.57 2.36 -15.52
N SER A 65 -22.73 2.04 -14.93
CA SER A 65 -23.81 3.01 -14.74
C SER A 65 -23.59 3.88 -13.49
N ALA A 66 -24.09 5.12 -13.50
CA ALA A 66 -24.03 5.99 -12.32
C ALA A 66 -24.79 5.42 -11.11
N GLY A 67 -25.85 4.63 -11.36
CA GLY A 67 -26.64 3.97 -10.31
C GLY A 67 -25.85 2.90 -9.56
N PHE A 68 -25.05 2.09 -10.28
CA PHE A 68 -24.26 1.01 -9.69
C PHE A 68 -23.22 1.52 -8.70
N SER A 69 -22.40 2.51 -9.08
CA SER A 69 -21.35 3.04 -8.20
C SER A 69 -21.92 3.61 -6.89
N ARG A 70 -23.09 4.26 -6.97
CA ARG A 70 -23.78 4.77 -5.80
C ARG A 70 -24.26 3.63 -4.91
N LYS A 71 -24.93 2.63 -5.48
CA LYS A 71 -25.46 1.50 -4.72
C LYS A 71 -24.36 0.65 -4.08
N PHE A 72 -23.26 0.45 -4.81
CA PHE A 72 -22.06 -0.18 -4.27
C PHE A 72 -21.52 0.57 -3.05
N ARG A 73 -21.51 1.90 -3.11
CA ARG A 73 -21.11 2.72 -1.97
C ARG A 73 -22.06 2.55 -0.78
N GLU A 74 -23.37 2.53 -1.02
CA GLU A 74 -24.37 2.30 0.04
C GLU A 74 -24.12 0.95 0.75
N THR A 75 -23.77 -0.10 0.01
CA THR A 75 -23.34 -1.41 0.53
C THR A 75 -22.01 -1.34 1.32
N GLU A 76 -21.00 -0.65 0.77
CA GLU A 76 -19.70 -0.46 1.43
C GLU A 76 -19.82 0.31 2.74
N ILE A 77 -20.76 1.25 2.85
CA ILE A 77 -21.01 1.98 4.09
C ILE A 77 -21.40 1.02 5.21
N PHE A 78 -22.30 0.08 4.94
CA PHE A 78 -22.73 -0.89 5.94
C PHE A 78 -21.56 -1.75 6.43
N TRP A 79 -20.76 -2.27 5.50
CA TRP A 79 -19.57 -3.04 5.86
C TRP A 79 -18.51 -2.20 6.60
N GLY A 80 -18.38 -0.92 6.25
CA GLY A 80 -17.55 0.05 6.98
C GLY A 80 -18.00 0.26 8.42
N LEU A 81 -19.30 0.29 8.68
CA LEU A 81 -19.87 0.37 10.04
C LEU A 81 -19.55 -0.87 10.87
N LEU A 82 -19.62 -2.07 10.28
CA LEU A 82 -19.24 -3.32 10.98
C LEU A 82 -17.78 -3.30 11.41
N ASN A 83 -16.89 -2.91 10.49
CA ASN A 83 -15.48 -2.77 10.80
C ASN A 83 -15.24 -1.70 11.89
N ALA A 84 -15.99 -0.60 11.86
CA ALA A 84 -15.88 0.46 12.86
C ALA A 84 -16.36 -0.01 14.24
N ALA A 85 -17.42 -0.82 14.29
CA ALA A 85 -17.96 -1.41 15.50
C ALA A 85 -16.99 -2.42 16.13
N HIS A 86 -16.27 -3.19 15.32
CA HIS A 86 -15.19 -4.08 15.77
C HIS A 86 -13.98 -3.29 16.35
N GLY A 87 -13.78 -2.05 15.90
CA GLY A 87 -12.60 -1.26 16.22
C GLY A 87 -11.39 -1.59 15.34
N THR A 88 -11.60 -2.14 14.14
CA THR A 88 -10.51 -2.51 13.24
C THR A 88 -9.62 -1.28 12.94
N THR A 89 -8.30 -1.41 13.08
CA THR A 89 -7.34 -0.34 12.83
C THR A 89 -7.08 -0.15 11.33
N ILE A 90 -8.11 0.24 10.58
CA ILE A 90 -8.02 0.61 9.17
C ILE A 90 -8.04 2.15 9.07
N LEU A 91 -7.19 2.71 8.21
CA LEU A 91 -7.18 4.15 7.94
C LEU A 91 -8.55 4.64 7.44
N ASN A 92 -8.98 5.81 7.91
CA ASN A 92 -10.31 6.42 7.68
C ASN A 92 -11.53 5.63 8.20
N ILE A 93 -11.36 4.61 9.04
CA ILE A 93 -12.51 3.99 9.73
C ILE A 93 -13.23 4.97 10.67
N THR A 94 -12.52 6.01 11.10
CA THR A 94 -13.00 7.12 11.92
C THR A 94 -14.25 7.78 11.34
N LYS A 95 -14.34 7.95 10.01
CA LYS A 95 -15.54 8.53 9.37
C LYS A 95 -16.79 7.68 9.56
N TYR A 96 -16.65 6.36 9.67
CA TYR A 96 -17.76 5.45 9.97
C TYR A 96 -18.02 5.40 11.48
N ARG A 97 -16.98 5.54 12.32
CA ARG A 97 -17.13 5.65 13.77
C ARG A 97 -18.01 6.82 14.17
N ASP A 98 -17.90 7.96 13.49
CA ASP A 98 -18.75 9.13 13.75
C ASP A 98 -20.22 8.89 13.39
N LEU A 99 -20.51 7.87 12.57
CA LEU A 99 -21.87 7.44 12.22
C LEU A 99 -22.41 6.36 13.17
N LEU A 100 -21.57 5.76 14.01
CA LEU A 100 -22.01 4.78 15.00
C LEU A 100 -22.73 5.48 16.15
N GLY A 101 -24.06 5.42 16.13
CA GLY A 101 -24.93 5.79 17.25
C GLY A 101 -25.64 4.58 17.84
N GLU A 102 -26.60 4.82 18.73
CA GLU A 102 -27.50 3.78 19.26
C GLU A 102 -28.33 3.12 18.15
N ARG A 103 -28.70 3.90 17.13
CA ARG A 103 -29.45 3.44 15.96
C ARG A 103 -28.96 4.14 14.69
N ILE A 104 -28.78 3.38 13.62
CA ILE A 104 -28.28 3.87 12.34
C ILE A 104 -29.12 3.32 11.18
N GLY A 105 -29.31 4.13 10.15
CA GLY A 105 -30.04 3.72 8.94
C GLY A 105 -29.56 4.51 7.73
N LEU A 106 -29.54 3.87 6.57
CA LEU A 106 -29.00 4.48 5.34
C LEU A 106 -29.66 5.82 5.00
N LYS A 107 -30.99 5.90 5.17
CA LYS A 107 -31.79 7.10 4.88
C LYS A 107 -31.53 8.27 5.85
N LYS A 108 -30.93 8.00 7.02
CA LYS A 108 -30.56 9.02 8.01
C LYS A 108 -29.20 9.66 7.73
N ILE A 109 -28.36 9.02 6.93
CA ILE A 109 -27.07 9.57 6.53
C ILE A 109 -27.33 10.65 5.46
N SER A 110 -26.91 11.87 5.75
CA SER A 110 -27.07 12.99 4.81
C SER A 110 -26.41 12.68 3.48
N ARG A 111 -27.08 12.96 2.35
CA ARG A 111 -26.48 12.84 1.01
C ARG A 111 -25.29 13.78 0.80
N ARG A 112 -25.15 14.81 1.64
CA ARG A 112 -24.02 15.76 1.64
C ARG A 112 -22.88 15.32 2.57
N ASP A 113 -23.05 14.21 3.28
CA ASP A 113 -22.03 13.69 4.16
C ASP A 113 -20.74 13.37 3.37
N ALA A 114 -19.59 13.62 4.01
CA ALA A 114 -18.28 13.40 3.41
C ALA A 114 -18.08 11.94 2.97
N ILE A 115 -18.80 10.98 3.56
CA ILE A 115 -18.82 9.57 3.17
C ILE A 115 -19.28 9.35 1.72
N TYR A 116 -20.06 10.27 1.16
CA TYR A 116 -20.49 10.26 -0.25
C TYR A 116 -19.63 11.16 -1.14
N SER A 117 -18.69 11.94 -0.58
CA SER A 117 -17.85 12.84 -1.36
C SER A 117 -16.71 12.08 -2.09
N ARG A 118 -16.35 12.55 -3.30
CA ARG A 118 -15.27 11.99 -4.16
C ARG A 118 -15.54 10.63 -4.82
N LEU A 119 -16.76 10.47 -5.33
CA LEU A 119 -17.22 9.35 -6.19
C LEU A 119 -16.39 9.11 -7.47
N SER A 120 -15.51 10.05 -7.85
CA SER A 120 -14.69 9.98 -9.06
C SER A 120 -13.38 9.20 -8.91
N TYR A 121 -13.08 8.68 -7.71
CA TYR A 121 -11.97 7.76 -7.48
C TYR A 121 -12.54 6.34 -7.43
N GLY A 122 -12.49 5.66 -8.59
CA GLY A 122 -13.33 4.50 -8.88
C GLY A 122 -13.22 3.35 -7.88
N THR A 123 -14.35 3.09 -7.22
CA THR A 123 -14.73 1.79 -6.65
C THR A 123 -14.62 0.65 -7.67
N LEU A 124 -14.55 0.99 -8.96
CA LEU A 124 -14.17 0.09 -10.04
C LEU A 124 -12.67 0.17 -10.32
N GLY A 125 -12.11 1.33 -10.67
CA GLY A 125 -10.73 1.41 -11.20
C GLY A 125 -9.61 0.88 -10.30
N HIS A 126 -9.72 1.03 -8.98
CA HIS A 126 -8.65 0.61 -8.06
C HIS A 126 -8.81 -0.81 -7.51
N TYR A 127 -10.04 -1.33 -7.47
CA TYR A 127 -10.33 -2.69 -6.97
C TYR A 127 -10.53 -3.69 -8.10
N SER A 128 -10.96 -3.23 -9.28
CA SER A 128 -11.14 -4.09 -10.44
C SER A 128 -9.83 -4.66 -10.93
N GLN A 129 -8.72 -3.93 -10.86
CA GLN A 129 -7.43 -4.42 -11.33
C GLN A 129 -6.94 -5.62 -10.51
N PRO A 130 -6.89 -5.57 -9.16
CA PRO A 130 -6.64 -6.75 -8.35
C PRO A 130 -7.65 -7.90 -8.57
N SER A 131 -8.95 -7.61 -8.66
CA SER A 131 -9.97 -8.64 -8.90
C SER A 131 -9.88 -9.25 -10.31
N LEU A 132 -9.45 -8.48 -11.31
CA LEU A 132 -9.12 -8.97 -12.65
C LEU A 132 -7.86 -9.84 -12.62
N ALA A 133 -6.83 -9.43 -11.88
CA ALA A 133 -5.61 -10.21 -11.72
C ALA A 133 -5.93 -11.58 -11.10
N TRP A 134 -6.71 -11.60 -10.01
CA TRP A 134 -7.22 -12.83 -9.41
C TRP A 134 -8.15 -13.64 -10.32
N GLY A 135 -8.59 -13.09 -11.45
CA GLY A 135 -9.50 -13.77 -12.37
C GLY A 135 -10.90 -13.95 -11.79
N LEU A 136 -11.39 -12.96 -11.02
CA LEU A 136 -12.75 -12.94 -10.46
C LEU A 136 -13.73 -12.17 -11.35
N LEU A 137 -13.21 -11.29 -12.19
CA LEU A 137 -13.99 -10.48 -13.14
C LEU A 137 -13.74 -10.92 -14.58
N GLU A 138 -14.74 -10.73 -15.43
CA GLU A 138 -14.61 -10.85 -16.88
C GLU A 138 -13.66 -9.78 -17.46
N PRO A 139 -13.00 -10.03 -18.61
CA PRO A 139 -12.19 -9.04 -19.29
C PRO A 139 -12.96 -7.71 -19.49
N GLY A 140 -12.34 -6.61 -19.09
CA GLY A 140 -12.98 -5.28 -19.09
C GLY A 140 -13.73 -4.90 -17.81
N ALA A 141 -13.72 -5.76 -16.79
CA ALA A 141 -14.24 -5.49 -15.44
C ALA A 141 -15.71 -5.02 -15.42
N ARG A 142 -16.57 -5.68 -16.19
CA ARG A 142 -18.01 -5.36 -16.27
C ARG A 142 -18.93 -6.36 -15.59
N ALA A 143 -18.44 -7.56 -15.31
CA ALA A 143 -19.20 -8.61 -14.64
C ALA A 143 -18.26 -9.53 -13.86
N LEU A 144 -18.82 -10.23 -12.87
CA LEU A 144 -18.16 -11.39 -12.25
C LEU A 144 -18.18 -12.55 -13.24
N ASN A 145 -17.09 -13.31 -13.26
CA ASN A 145 -17.08 -14.61 -13.93
C ASN A 145 -17.54 -15.72 -12.96
N ALA A 146 -17.49 -16.98 -13.41
CA ALA A 146 -17.90 -18.12 -12.58
C ALA A 146 -17.16 -18.23 -11.24
N GLN A 147 -15.86 -17.90 -11.19
CA GLN A 147 -15.08 -17.93 -9.95
C GLN A 147 -15.44 -16.77 -9.03
N GLY A 148 -15.62 -15.58 -9.59
CA GLY A 148 -16.12 -14.42 -8.84
C GLY A 148 -17.48 -14.66 -8.23
N ALA A 149 -18.40 -15.28 -8.97
CA ALA A 149 -19.73 -15.65 -8.48
C ALA A 149 -19.68 -16.74 -7.39
N ALA A 150 -18.79 -17.72 -7.52
CA ALA A 150 -18.59 -18.75 -6.51
C ALA A 150 -18.03 -18.15 -5.20
N LEU A 151 -17.04 -17.26 -5.30
CA LEU A 151 -16.49 -16.53 -4.15
C LEU A 151 -17.56 -15.61 -3.51
N ALA A 152 -18.35 -14.91 -4.32
CA ALA A 152 -19.47 -14.08 -3.84
C ALA A 152 -20.45 -14.89 -2.98
N LYS A 153 -20.84 -16.07 -3.46
CA LYS A 153 -21.74 -16.97 -2.73
C LYS A 153 -21.11 -17.49 -1.44
N ALA A 154 -19.83 -17.87 -1.47
CA ALA A 154 -19.13 -18.37 -0.30
C ALA A 154 -18.91 -17.31 0.78
N ALA A 155 -18.62 -16.07 0.38
CA ALA A 155 -18.40 -14.94 1.27
C ALA A 155 -19.71 -14.35 1.84
N ALA A 156 -20.86 -14.66 1.24
CA ALA A 156 -22.17 -14.21 1.72
C ALA A 156 -22.56 -14.83 3.06
N SER A 157 -22.04 -16.01 3.40
CA SER A 157 -22.46 -16.75 4.60
C SER A 157 -21.28 -17.07 5.52
N ARG A 158 -21.37 -16.64 6.77
CA ARG A 158 -20.39 -16.91 7.84
C ARG A 158 -21.11 -17.01 9.18
N ASP A 159 -20.70 -17.96 10.01
CA ASP A 159 -21.22 -18.17 11.38
C ASP A 159 -22.75 -18.16 11.51
N GLY A 160 -23.45 -18.76 10.54
CA GLY A 160 -24.92 -18.83 10.52
C GLY A 160 -25.63 -17.55 10.05
N HIS A 161 -24.90 -16.50 9.72
CA HIS A 161 -25.44 -15.26 9.17
C HIS A 161 -25.35 -15.25 7.64
N ASP A 162 -26.37 -14.67 6.98
CA ASP A 162 -26.36 -14.35 5.55
C ASP A 162 -26.23 -12.84 5.37
N PHE A 163 -25.04 -12.38 4.98
CA PHE A 163 -24.75 -10.97 4.82
C PHE A 163 -25.55 -10.30 3.70
N THR A 164 -26.01 -11.07 2.71
CA THR A 164 -26.85 -10.52 1.63
C THR A 164 -28.23 -10.12 2.12
N ASP A 165 -28.80 -10.84 3.10
CA ASP A 165 -30.05 -10.45 3.77
C ASP A 165 -29.89 -9.11 4.51
N TRP A 166 -28.84 -8.98 5.32
CA TRP A 166 -28.53 -7.74 6.04
C TRP A 166 -28.36 -6.54 5.11
N LEU A 167 -27.65 -6.73 3.98
CA LEU A 167 -27.48 -5.69 2.97
C LEU A 167 -28.78 -5.35 2.25
N THR A 168 -29.64 -6.32 1.98
CA THR A 168 -30.95 -6.09 1.37
C THR A 168 -31.83 -5.24 2.28
N ARG A 169 -31.88 -5.56 3.58
CA ARG A 169 -32.58 -4.79 4.62
C ARG A 169 -32.02 -3.37 4.76
N TRP A 170 -30.70 -3.24 4.79
CA TRP A 170 -30.01 -1.95 4.79
C TRP A 170 -30.38 -1.09 3.56
N ASN A 171 -30.37 -1.69 2.37
CA ASN A 171 -30.71 -1.00 1.11
C ASN A 171 -32.20 -0.63 1.02
N ALA A 172 -33.08 -1.40 1.65
CA ALA A 172 -34.49 -1.04 1.83
C ALA A 172 -34.68 0.15 2.80
N GLY A 173 -33.64 0.48 3.57
CA GLY A 173 -33.61 1.59 4.53
C GLY A 173 -34.09 1.19 5.91
N GLU A 174 -33.98 -0.10 6.25
CA GLU A 174 -34.12 -0.55 7.63
C GLU A 174 -33.07 0.12 8.53
N GLU A 175 -33.42 0.28 9.80
CA GLU A 175 -32.53 0.83 10.80
C GLU A 175 -32.04 -0.27 11.74
N PHE A 176 -30.74 -0.26 12.01
CA PHE A 176 -30.07 -1.22 12.88
C PHE A 176 -29.68 -0.55 14.18
N VAL A 177 -29.86 -1.26 15.28
CA VAL A 177 -29.33 -0.85 16.57
C VAL A 177 -27.87 -1.30 16.71
N LYS A 178 -27.14 -0.68 17.63
CA LYS A 178 -25.72 -1.02 17.86
C LYS A 178 -25.51 -2.51 18.14
N ALA A 179 -26.43 -3.17 18.84
CA ALA A 179 -26.37 -4.59 19.15
C ALA A 179 -26.34 -5.45 17.86
N ASP A 180 -27.17 -5.13 16.87
CA ASP A 180 -27.21 -5.83 15.57
C ASP A 180 -25.84 -5.78 14.88
N LEU A 181 -25.20 -4.61 14.89
CA LEU A 181 -23.88 -4.42 14.27
C LEU A 181 -22.78 -5.17 15.05
N MET A 182 -22.89 -5.24 16.38
CA MET A 182 -21.94 -5.94 17.24
C MET A 182 -21.99 -7.46 17.08
N GLU A 183 -23.18 -8.01 16.82
CA GLU A 183 -23.37 -9.42 16.47
C GLU A 183 -22.74 -9.71 15.11
N LEU A 184 -23.15 -8.96 14.08
CA LEU A 184 -22.75 -9.23 12.70
C LEU A 184 -21.26 -8.97 12.42
N GLN A 185 -20.65 -8.01 13.15
CA GLN A 185 -19.25 -7.68 12.91
C GLN A 185 -18.30 -8.84 13.24
N GLN A 186 -18.63 -9.73 14.18
CA GLN A 186 -17.76 -10.88 14.50
C GLN A 186 -17.57 -11.78 13.26
N ALA A 187 -18.62 -11.96 12.47
CA ALA A 187 -18.61 -12.80 11.29
C ALA A 187 -18.01 -12.11 10.05
N PHE A 188 -18.23 -10.80 9.89
CA PHE A 188 -17.94 -10.11 8.62
C PHE A 188 -16.95 -8.96 8.68
N HIS A 189 -16.33 -8.66 9.83
CA HIS A 189 -15.25 -7.67 9.84
C HIS A 189 -14.06 -8.11 8.95
N LEU A 190 -13.20 -7.16 8.59
CA LEU A 190 -12.10 -7.35 7.64
C LEU A 190 -11.13 -8.47 8.06
N GLN A 191 -11.02 -8.73 9.37
CA GLN A 191 -10.12 -9.75 9.92
C GLN A 191 -10.87 -11.00 10.43
N ALA A 192 -12.20 -11.07 10.23
CA ALA A 192 -12.99 -12.24 10.58
C ALA A 192 -12.43 -13.48 9.87
N LEU A 193 -12.53 -14.65 10.48
CA LEU A 193 -12.08 -15.87 9.82
C LEU A 193 -12.97 -16.20 8.61
N PRO A 194 -12.41 -16.81 7.55
CA PRO A 194 -13.21 -17.28 6.42
C PRO A 194 -14.10 -18.45 6.80
N SER A 195 -15.24 -18.56 6.12
CA SER A 195 -16.00 -19.82 6.10
C SER A 195 -15.24 -20.89 5.32
N THR A 196 -15.54 -22.17 5.57
CA THR A 196 -14.96 -23.30 4.81
C THR A 196 -15.17 -23.15 3.30
N GLY A 197 -16.33 -22.61 2.89
CA GLY A 197 -16.60 -22.33 1.48
C GLY A 197 -15.65 -21.27 0.91
N GLU A 198 -15.42 -20.19 1.66
CA GLU A 198 -14.53 -19.11 1.23
C GLU A 198 -13.06 -19.56 1.21
N GLN A 199 -12.63 -20.37 2.19
CA GLN A 199 -11.31 -21.02 2.20
C GLN A 199 -11.10 -21.84 0.93
N ALA A 200 -12.05 -22.73 0.61
CA ALA A 200 -11.98 -23.58 -0.57
C ALA A 200 -11.91 -22.77 -1.88
N GLN A 201 -12.63 -21.65 -1.99
CA GLN A 201 -12.52 -20.78 -3.16
C GLN A 201 -11.15 -20.10 -3.25
N TRP A 202 -10.63 -19.58 -2.13
CA TRP A 202 -9.30 -18.95 -2.12
C TRP A 202 -8.17 -19.92 -2.39
N GLN A 203 -8.26 -21.14 -1.87
CA GLN A 203 -7.32 -22.21 -2.18
C GLN A 203 -7.27 -22.45 -3.69
N GLN A 204 -8.42 -22.64 -4.35
CA GLN A 204 -8.48 -22.84 -5.80
C GLN A 204 -7.91 -21.64 -6.59
N LEU A 205 -8.17 -20.42 -6.13
CA LEU A 205 -7.67 -19.20 -6.76
C LEU A 205 -6.15 -19.09 -6.64
N ILE A 206 -5.58 -19.39 -5.47
CA ILE A 206 -4.12 -19.39 -5.26
C ILE A 206 -3.46 -20.53 -6.05
N GLU A 207 -4.01 -21.75 -6.02
CA GLU A 207 -3.49 -22.88 -6.81
C GLU A 207 -3.57 -22.63 -8.32
N ARG A 208 -4.61 -21.94 -8.79
CA ARG A 208 -4.68 -21.49 -10.18
C ARG A 208 -3.61 -20.44 -10.46
N TRP A 209 -3.44 -19.48 -9.55
CA TRP A 209 -2.45 -18.42 -9.69
C TRP A 209 -1.03 -18.97 -9.79
N THR A 210 -0.64 -19.87 -8.89
CA THR A 210 0.69 -20.47 -8.86
C THR A 210 0.98 -21.28 -10.12
N ARG A 211 -0.01 -22.03 -10.64
CA ARG A 211 0.12 -22.74 -11.93
C ARG A 211 0.33 -21.81 -13.12
N LEU A 212 -0.29 -20.63 -13.13
CA LEU A 212 -0.15 -19.65 -14.21
C LEU A 212 1.11 -18.78 -14.08
N HIS A 213 1.67 -18.66 -12.88
CA HIS A 213 2.80 -17.78 -12.55
C HIS A 213 3.91 -18.56 -11.85
N THR A 214 4.46 -19.54 -12.56
CA THR A 214 5.49 -20.45 -12.03
C THR A 214 6.73 -19.72 -11.51
N HIS A 215 7.06 -18.54 -12.05
CA HIS A 215 8.17 -17.71 -11.57
C HIS A 215 7.97 -17.22 -10.13
N THR A 216 6.75 -16.82 -9.76
CA THR A 216 6.42 -16.30 -8.43
C THR A 216 5.74 -17.32 -7.52
N GLN A 217 5.54 -18.55 -8.00
CA GLN A 217 5.00 -19.68 -7.25
C GLN A 217 5.72 -19.91 -5.89
N PRO A 218 7.06 -19.83 -5.78
CA PRO A 218 7.74 -20.05 -4.50
C PRO A 218 7.30 -19.11 -3.38
N LEU A 219 6.88 -17.88 -3.71
CA LEU A 219 6.38 -16.90 -2.73
C LEU A 219 5.08 -17.33 -2.06
N TRP A 220 4.31 -18.17 -2.73
CA TRP A 220 3.01 -18.67 -2.28
C TRP A 220 3.11 -20.06 -1.63
N GLU A 221 4.02 -20.91 -2.10
CA GLU A 221 4.22 -22.24 -1.51
C GLU A 221 4.94 -22.16 -0.16
N GLN A 222 5.85 -21.19 -0.03
CA GLN A 222 6.60 -20.95 1.19
C GLN A 222 6.59 -19.45 1.53
N PRO A 223 5.43 -18.89 1.91
CA PRO A 223 5.34 -17.48 2.27
C PRO A 223 6.17 -17.20 3.52
N VAL A 224 6.81 -16.03 3.55
CA VAL A 224 7.56 -15.55 4.71
C VAL A 224 6.67 -15.56 5.97
N GLY A 225 7.16 -16.17 7.06
CA GLY A 225 6.44 -16.22 8.34
C GLY A 225 6.29 -14.85 9.01
N PHE A 226 5.27 -14.68 9.86
CA PHE A 226 5.05 -13.44 10.59
C PHE A 226 6.21 -13.08 11.51
N GLU A 227 6.80 -14.06 12.20
CA GLU A 227 7.94 -13.84 13.10
C GLU A 227 9.15 -13.23 12.38
N GLU A 228 9.45 -13.70 11.16
CA GLU A 228 10.54 -13.15 10.35
C GLU A 228 10.23 -11.72 9.89
N LEU A 229 8.99 -11.47 9.47
CA LEU A 229 8.52 -10.15 9.08
C LEU A 229 8.54 -9.17 10.27
N ASP A 230 8.19 -9.63 11.46
CA ASP A 230 8.22 -8.83 12.68
C ASP A 230 9.67 -8.61 13.14
N THR A 231 10.56 -9.58 12.96
CA THR A 231 12.00 -9.45 13.25
C THR A 231 12.67 -8.40 12.35
N ALA A 232 12.36 -8.41 11.06
CA ALA A 232 12.85 -7.41 10.10
C ALA A 232 12.46 -5.97 10.51
N GLU A 233 11.40 -5.81 11.30
CA GLU A 233 10.88 -4.53 11.78
C GLU A 233 11.55 -4.03 13.07
N LEU A 234 12.50 -4.78 13.64
CA LEU A 234 13.11 -4.44 14.94
C LEU A 234 14.31 -3.49 14.81
N SER A 235 15.08 -3.57 13.72
CA SER A 235 16.30 -2.78 13.57
C SER A 235 16.79 -2.67 12.11
N PRO A 236 17.65 -1.68 11.80
CA PRO A 236 18.31 -1.59 10.50
C PRO A 236 19.04 -2.85 10.07
N ARG A 237 19.75 -3.48 11.01
CA ARG A 237 20.51 -4.71 10.75
C ARG A 237 19.58 -5.86 10.40
N ALA A 238 18.54 -6.07 11.20
CA ALA A 238 17.58 -7.15 10.97
C ALA A 238 16.85 -6.98 9.62
N HIS A 239 16.50 -5.74 9.24
CA HIS A 239 15.89 -5.46 7.94
C HIS A 239 16.84 -5.76 6.77
N HIS A 240 18.12 -5.43 6.89
CA HIS A 240 19.12 -5.77 5.87
C HIS A 240 19.33 -7.29 5.74
N GLU A 241 19.48 -7.99 6.87
CA GLU A 241 19.60 -9.46 6.93
C GLU A 241 18.36 -10.16 6.35
N PHE A 242 17.18 -9.57 6.52
CA PHE A 242 15.95 -10.06 5.91
C PHE A 242 16.02 -10.07 4.38
N HIS A 243 16.52 -9.02 3.74
CA HIS A 243 16.68 -8.99 2.27
C HIS A 243 17.69 -10.02 1.75
N GLN A 244 18.75 -10.29 2.50
CA GLN A 244 19.69 -11.39 2.19
C GLN A 244 19.01 -12.75 2.29
N THR A 245 18.20 -12.94 3.33
CA THR A 245 17.41 -14.16 3.56
C THR A 245 16.40 -14.39 2.44
N LEU A 246 15.73 -13.34 1.94
CA LEU A 246 14.81 -13.45 0.80
C LEU A 246 15.51 -13.96 -0.47
N GLN A 247 16.71 -13.44 -0.78
CA GLN A 247 17.49 -13.88 -1.94
C GLN A 247 17.91 -15.34 -1.83
N ALA A 248 18.30 -15.79 -0.64
CA ALA A 248 18.67 -17.18 -0.38
C ALA A 248 17.46 -18.12 -0.42
N ARG A 249 16.32 -17.70 0.14
CA ARG A 249 15.08 -18.49 0.20
C ARG A 249 14.43 -18.64 -1.17
N TYR A 250 14.49 -17.61 -2.01
CA TYR A 250 13.85 -17.61 -3.33
C TYR A 250 14.88 -17.43 -4.47
N PRO A 251 15.72 -18.44 -4.77
CA PRO A 251 16.77 -18.30 -5.78
C PRO A 251 16.27 -17.90 -7.16
N ALA A 252 15.08 -18.38 -7.56
CA ALA A 252 14.46 -18.02 -8.84
C ALA A 252 14.10 -16.53 -8.94
N LEU A 253 13.91 -15.85 -7.79
CA LEU A 253 13.55 -14.44 -7.68
C LEU A 253 14.71 -13.58 -7.15
N ALA A 254 15.92 -14.12 -7.06
CA ALA A 254 17.05 -13.42 -6.44
C ALA A 254 17.34 -12.07 -7.10
N ALA A 255 17.16 -11.96 -8.42
CA ALA A 255 17.34 -10.71 -9.15
C ALA A 255 16.32 -9.64 -8.74
N GLU A 256 15.04 -10.02 -8.62
CA GLU A 256 13.95 -9.15 -8.17
C GLU A 256 14.12 -8.73 -6.71
N MET A 257 14.47 -9.67 -5.83
CA MET A 257 14.72 -9.38 -4.42
C MET A 257 15.89 -8.39 -4.25
N ALA A 258 16.96 -8.60 -5.00
CA ALA A 258 18.10 -7.68 -5.01
C ALA A 258 17.73 -6.32 -5.63
N ALA A 259 16.85 -6.27 -6.64
CA ALA A 259 16.36 -5.02 -7.22
C ALA A 259 15.55 -4.20 -6.21
N ILE A 260 14.68 -4.87 -5.45
CA ILE A 260 13.87 -4.30 -4.38
C ILE A 260 14.76 -3.75 -3.26
N GLU A 261 15.74 -4.53 -2.79
CA GLU A 261 16.69 -4.09 -1.77
C GLU A 261 17.45 -2.83 -2.21
N ARG A 262 18.05 -2.86 -3.42
CA ARG A 262 18.76 -1.70 -3.98
C ARG A 262 17.85 -0.48 -4.12
N PHE A 263 16.60 -0.68 -4.53
CA PHE A 263 15.64 0.41 -4.66
C PHE A 263 15.34 1.06 -3.30
N GLU A 264 15.11 0.28 -2.23
CA GLU A 264 14.93 0.84 -0.89
C GLU A 264 16.16 1.61 -0.42
N ARG A 265 17.35 1.02 -0.55
CA ARG A 265 18.62 1.64 -0.14
C ARG A 265 18.84 2.97 -0.86
N LEU A 266 18.62 2.99 -2.18
CA LEU A 266 18.81 4.18 -2.99
C LEU A 266 17.74 5.24 -2.73
N SER A 267 16.46 4.85 -2.66
CA SER A 267 15.38 5.80 -2.40
C SER A 267 15.48 6.43 -1.01
N GLY A 268 15.86 5.67 0.03
CA GLY A 268 16.08 6.19 1.37
C GLY A 268 17.22 7.19 1.45
N ALA A 269 18.36 6.86 0.85
CA ALA A 269 19.52 7.76 0.84
C ALA A 269 19.25 9.06 0.07
N VAL A 270 18.60 8.95 -1.10
CA VAL A 270 18.22 10.12 -1.91
C VAL A 270 17.16 10.98 -1.20
N GLN A 271 16.21 10.35 -0.51
CA GLN A 271 15.19 11.07 0.27
C GLN A 271 15.83 11.86 1.42
N LEU A 272 16.82 11.29 2.13
CA LEU A 272 17.54 12.03 3.17
C LEU A 272 18.24 13.28 2.63
N ILE A 273 18.94 13.17 1.50
CA ILE A 273 19.63 14.34 0.90
C ILE A 273 18.63 15.44 0.58
N PHE A 274 17.49 15.08 -0.02
CA PHE A 274 16.41 16.02 -0.32
C PHE A 274 15.84 16.67 0.94
N ASP A 275 15.50 15.87 1.95
CA ASP A 275 14.88 16.36 3.19
C ASP A 275 15.84 17.22 4.01
N THR A 276 17.12 16.86 4.04
CA THR A 276 18.18 17.65 4.68
C THR A 276 18.30 19.01 4.02
N ARG A 277 18.36 19.05 2.67
CA ARG A 277 18.43 20.31 1.94
C ARG A 277 17.19 21.18 2.16
N LEU A 278 16.01 20.57 2.12
CA LEU A 278 14.75 21.26 2.39
C LEU A 278 14.74 21.86 3.80
N ALA A 279 15.11 21.06 4.81
CA ALA A 279 15.17 21.50 6.20
C ALA A 279 16.18 22.63 6.41
N MET A 280 17.40 22.50 5.85
CA MET A 280 18.43 23.55 5.94
C MET A 280 17.93 24.88 5.39
N LEU A 281 17.17 24.88 4.29
CA LEU A 281 16.58 26.11 3.73
C LEU A 281 15.41 26.64 4.58
N GLU A 282 14.61 25.76 5.20
CA GLU A 282 13.51 26.16 6.08
C GLU A 282 13.98 26.81 7.39
N VAL A 283 15.08 26.32 7.99
CA VAL A 283 15.56 26.80 9.30
C VAL A 283 16.83 27.66 9.25
N ALA A 284 17.32 28.00 8.04
CA ALA A 284 18.59 28.70 7.82
C ALA A 284 18.82 29.94 8.70
N SER A 285 17.76 30.70 8.99
CA SER A 285 17.83 31.96 9.73
C SER A 285 17.62 31.85 11.24
N THR A 286 17.22 30.68 11.75
CA THR A 286 16.74 30.54 13.14
C THR A 286 17.50 29.49 13.94
N ALA A 287 17.86 28.35 13.33
CA ALA A 287 18.60 27.29 13.99
C ALA A 287 19.20 26.34 12.93
N PRO A 288 20.37 26.67 12.35
CA PRO A 288 20.96 25.90 11.25
C PRO A 288 21.18 24.44 11.66
N LEU A 289 20.97 23.53 10.71
CA LEU A 289 21.33 22.13 10.86
C LEU A 289 22.80 21.95 10.49
N GLU A 290 23.53 21.16 11.28
CA GLU A 290 24.89 20.78 10.96
C GLU A 290 24.89 19.86 9.72
N PRO A 291 25.84 20.04 8.78
CA PRO A 291 26.02 19.10 7.69
C PRO A 291 26.42 17.71 8.18
N MET A 292 25.91 16.67 7.51
CA MET A 292 26.28 15.28 7.77
C MET A 292 27.79 15.04 7.60
N VAL A 293 28.36 14.23 8.48
CA VAL A 293 29.78 13.82 8.45
C VAL A 293 30.02 12.79 7.34
N GLU A 294 31.19 12.85 6.68
CA GLU A 294 31.58 11.94 5.57
C GLU A 294 30.58 11.93 4.39
N ARG A 295 29.91 13.06 4.15
CA ARG A 295 28.87 13.18 3.11
C ARG A 295 29.32 12.78 1.70
N ASP A 296 30.60 12.97 1.36
CA ASP A 296 31.14 12.56 0.06
C ASP A 296 31.36 11.05 -0.03
N GLU A 297 31.69 10.37 1.06
CA GLU A 297 31.79 8.91 1.07
C GLU A 297 30.42 8.26 0.91
N LEU A 298 29.40 8.83 1.58
CA LEU A 298 28.01 8.45 1.33
C LEU A 298 27.63 8.68 -0.14
N ALA A 299 28.05 9.80 -0.72
CA ALA A 299 27.77 10.10 -2.12
C ALA A 299 28.40 9.07 -3.08
N VAL A 300 29.63 8.64 -2.84
CA VAL A 300 30.28 7.56 -3.60
C VAL A 300 29.47 6.26 -3.50
N ALA A 301 29.03 5.89 -2.30
CA ALA A 301 28.22 4.68 -2.09
C ALA A 301 26.86 4.76 -2.81
N ILE A 302 26.18 5.91 -2.78
CA ILE A 302 24.91 6.14 -3.50
C ILE A 302 25.11 5.97 -5.01
N VAL A 303 26.17 6.55 -5.58
CA VAL A 303 26.49 6.41 -7.01
C VAL A 303 26.76 4.95 -7.38
N ALA A 304 27.48 4.21 -6.54
CA ALA A 304 27.74 2.78 -6.76
C ALA A 304 26.44 1.97 -6.82
N ILE A 305 25.55 2.14 -5.83
CA ILE A 305 24.23 1.49 -5.79
C ILE A 305 23.38 1.88 -7.01
N ALA A 306 23.41 3.16 -7.41
CA ALA A 306 22.68 3.63 -8.58
C ALA A 306 23.16 2.98 -9.88
N LYS A 307 24.48 2.78 -10.04
CA LYS A 307 25.05 2.07 -11.20
C LYS A 307 24.61 0.61 -11.26
N GLU A 308 24.62 -0.08 -10.13
CA GLU A 308 24.15 -1.47 -10.04
C GLU A 308 22.65 -1.58 -10.35
N ASN A 309 21.85 -0.62 -9.86
CA ASN A 309 20.41 -0.60 -10.11
C ASN A 309 20.07 -0.32 -11.59
N ALA A 310 20.86 0.51 -12.28
CA ALA A 310 20.68 0.82 -13.70
C ALA A 310 20.90 -0.39 -14.65
N ILE A 311 21.60 -1.43 -14.20
CA ILE A 311 21.91 -2.63 -15.00
C ILE A 311 20.71 -3.59 -15.09
N LEU A 312 19.75 -3.52 -14.17
CA LEU A 312 18.56 -4.39 -14.18
C LEU A 312 17.54 -3.92 -15.22
N GLN A 313 17.74 -4.37 -16.45
CA GLN A 313 16.85 -4.10 -17.58
C GLN A 313 15.46 -4.73 -17.39
N GLY A 314 14.42 -3.92 -17.63
CA GLY A 314 13.00 -4.32 -17.66
C GLY A 314 12.10 -3.36 -16.89
N HIS A 315 12.63 -2.74 -15.85
CA HIS A 315 11.89 -1.85 -14.95
C HIS A 315 12.65 -0.55 -14.91
N GLN A 316 12.29 0.45 -15.72
CA GLN A 316 13.05 1.69 -15.77
C GLN A 316 13.13 2.29 -14.36
N PRO A 317 14.29 2.21 -13.68
CA PRO A 317 14.48 2.93 -12.44
C PRO A 317 14.30 4.38 -12.85
N GLY A 318 13.41 5.11 -12.15
CA GLY A 318 13.00 6.44 -12.61
C GLY A 318 14.22 7.28 -12.99
N LYS A 319 14.10 8.09 -14.05
CA LYS A 319 15.16 8.93 -14.66
C LYS A 319 16.22 9.47 -13.68
N LEU A 320 15.81 9.83 -12.46
CA LEU A 320 16.69 10.16 -11.33
C LEU A 320 17.83 9.16 -11.09
N PHE A 321 17.57 7.87 -10.93
CA PHE A 321 18.61 6.89 -10.56
C PHE A 321 19.65 6.73 -11.67
N SER A 322 19.24 6.79 -12.93
CA SER A 322 20.16 6.82 -14.07
C SER A 322 21.03 8.10 -14.08
N GLU A 323 20.46 9.25 -13.73
CA GLU A 323 21.22 10.50 -13.61
C GLU A 323 22.22 10.44 -12.44
N LEU A 324 21.83 9.87 -11.28
CA LEU A 324 22.72 9.66 -10.15
C LEU A 324 23.87 8.72 -10.50
N ALA A 325 23.61 7.63 -11.22
CA ALA A 325 24.64 6.69 -11.67
C ALA A 325 25.73 7.34 -12.55
N ALA A 326 25.37 8.41 -13.28
CA ALA A 326 26.28 9.19 -14.12
C ALA A 326 26.97 10.35 -13.38
N THR A 327 26.61 10.60 -12.12
CA THR A 327 27.12 11.72 -11.34
C THR A 327 28.47 11.38 -10.69
N PRO A 328 29.43 12.32 -10.58
CA PRO A 328 30.61 12.13 -9.75
C PRO A 328 30.20 11.83 -8.30
N GLY A 329 30.96 11.00 -7.58
CA GLY A 329 30.73 10.69 -6.16
C GLY A 329 31.05 11.88 -5.24
N LYS A 330 30.34 13.00 -5.41
CA LYS A 330 30.42 14.22 -4.60
C LYS A 330 29.01 14.59 -4.15
N TYR A 331 28.85 14.88 -2.87
CA TYR A 331 27.55 15.11 -2.25
C TYR A 331 26.79 16.25 -2.91
N GLU A 332 27.46 17.39 -3.13
CA GLU A 332 26.85 18.57 -3.76
C GLU A 332 26.34 18.27 -5.18
N LYS A 333 27.02 17.38 -5.92
CA LYS A 333 26.57 16.98 -7.26
C LYS A 333 25.36 16.06 -7.24
N LEU A 334 25.26 15.18 -6.24
CA LEU A 334 24.04 14.41 -6.04
C LEU A 334 22.88 15.31 -5.63
N GLU A 335 23.10 16.25 -4.69
CA GLU A 335 22.10 17.22 -4.28
C GLU A 335 21.55 18.00 -5.48
N ASP A 336 22.43 18.54 -6.34
CA ASP A 336 22.05 19.26 -7.57
C ASP A 336 21.12 18.42 -8.47
N VAL A 337 21.45 17.14 -8.67
CA VAL A 337 20.66 16.21 -9.50
C VAL A 337 19.31 15.91 -8.86
N ILE A 338 19.27 15.66 -7.56
CA ILE A 338 18.05 15.35 -6.80
C ILE A 338 17.10 16.55 -6.82
N ILE A 339 17.62 17.76 -6.55
CA ILE A 339 16.84 19.00 -6.58
C ILE A 339 16.33 19.28 -7.99
N SER A 340 17.17 19.13 -9.03
CA SER A 340 16.76 19.33 -10.42
C SER A 340 15.65 18.35 -10.81
N HIS A 341 15.73 17.10 -10.38
CA HIS A 341 14.69 16.11 -10.60
C HIS A 341 13.39 16.47 -9.89
N HIS A 342 13.45 16.87 -8.62
CA HIS A 342 12.28 17.36 -7.88
C HIS A 342 11.55 18.46 -8.65
N VAL A 343 12.27 19.50 -9.09
CA VAL A 343 11.69 20.61 -9.85
C VAL A 343 10.99 20.12 -11.13
N ARG A 344 11.66 19.30 -11.94
CA ARG A 344 11.07 18.73 -13.16
C ARG A 344 9.84 17.88 -12.87
N HIS A 345 9.91 17.06 -11.82
CA HIS A 345 8.84 16.14 -11.43
C HIS A 345 7.59 16.89 -10.95
N GLN A 346 7.74 17.90 -10.11
CA GLN A 346 6.62 18.72 -9.63
C GLN A 346 6.01 19.56 -10.76
N ARG A 347 6.83 20.16 -11.62
CA ARG A 347 6.35 20.90 -12.79
C ARG A 347 5.59 20.00 -13.77
N ALA A 348 6.05 18.78 -14.02
CA ALA A 348 5.34 17.80 -14.84
C ALA A 348 3.98 17.39 -14.25
N LYS A 349 3.83 17.47 -12.92
CA LYS A 349 2.55 17.28 -12.22
C LYS A 349 1.66 18.54 -12.20
N GLY A 350 2.13 19.66 -12.76
CA GLY A 350 1.41 20.94 -12.75
C GLY A 350 1.33 21.59 -11.36
N VAL A 351 2.27 21.29 -10.46
CA VAL A 351 2.31 21.83 -9.09
C VAL A 351 3.62 22.58 -8.83
N SER A 352 3.60 23.50 -7.87
CA SER A 352 4.82 24.22 -7.46
C SER A 352 5.81 23.25 -6.80
N PRO A 353 7.10 23.27 -7.19
CA PRO A 353 8.12 22.60 -6.40
C PRO A 353 8.24 23.23 -5.02
N PHE A 354 8.78 22.46 -4.08
CA PHE A 354 9.01 22.88 -2.70
C PHE A 354 10.21 23.81 -2.61
N LEU A 355 11.25 23.51 -3.38
CA LEU A 355 12.45 24.31 -3.49
C LEU A 355 12.96 24.28 -4.94
N GLU A 356 13.67 25.35 -5.34
CA GLU A 356 14.33 25.47 -6.64
C GLU A 356 15.72 26.10 -6.43
N GLY A 357 16.77 25.30 -6.62
CA GLY A 357 18.14 25.70 -6.32
C GLY A 357 18.33 26.01 -4.83
N SER A 358 18.65 27.25 -4.50
CA SER A 358 18.78 27.76 -3.12
C SER A 358 17.50 28.41 -2.57
N ARG A 359 16.41 28.44 -3.35
CA ARG A 359 15.18 29.13 -2.95
C ARG A 359 14.17 28.12 -2.44
N LEU A 360 13.70 28.35 -1.22
CA LEU A 360 12.51 27.70 -0.69
C LEU A 360 11.26 28.38 -1.27
N LEU A 361 10.33 27.58 -1.81
CA LEU A 361 9.09 28.04 -2.43
C LEU A 361 7.85 27.63 -1.63
N VAL A 362 7.93 26.53 -0.86
CA VAL A 362 6.86 26.03 0.01
C VAL A 362 7.45 25.73 1.38
N THR A 363 6.87 26.32 2.43
CA THR A 363 7.28 26.12 3.84
C THR A 363 6.46 25.04 4.54
N GLY A 364 6.94 24.59 5.70
CA GLY A 364 6.25 23.62 6.54
C GLY A 364 6.26 22.21 5.94
N LYS A 365 7.30 21.91 5.15
CA LYS A 365 7.50 20.63 4.49
C LYS A 365 8.62 19.80 5.12
N ALA A 366 9.42 20.36 6.02
CA ALA A 366 10.37 19.61 6.84
C ALA A 366 10.05 19.75 8.34
N ASP A 367 10.29 18.67 9.09
CA ASP A 367 10.35 18.71 10.55
C ASP A 367 11.81 18.73 10.97
N ARG A 368 12.28 19.88 11.47
CA ARG A 368 13.67 20.07 11.92
C ARG A 368 14.09 19.03 12.96
N ASN A 369 13.24 18.76 13.95
CA ASN A 369 13.60 17.88 15.06
C ASN A 369 13.61 16.43 14.62
N GLU A 370 12.74 16.07 13.67
CA GLU A 370 12.83 14.78 13.02
C GLU A 370 14.12 14.66 12.24
N ILE A 371 14.41 15.57 11.31
CA ILE A 371 15.60 15.54 10.44
C ILE A 371 16.90 15.58 11.23
N GLY A 372 16.98 16.43 12.27
CA GLY A 372 18.15 16.49 13.16
C GLY A 372 18.45 15.14 13.81
N ARG A 373 17.44 14.46 14.35
CA ARG A 373 17.61 13.11 14.92
C ARG A 373 18.07 12.10 13.88
N VAL A 374 17.58 12.17 12.64
CA VAL A 374 18.04 11.27 11.57
C VAL A 374 19.51 11.47 11.27
N LEU A 375 19.95 12.73 11.18
CA LEU A 375 21.34 13.06 10.90
C LEU A 375 22.23 12.56 12.03
N GLU A 376 21.84 12.76 13.29
CA GLU A 376 22.55 12.21 14.45
C GLU A 376 22.61 10.68 14.43
N ASP A 377 21.49 9.99 14.14
CA ASP A 377 21.43 8.53 14.06
C ASP A 377 22.32 7.97 12.93
N VAL A 378 22.33 8.65 11.78
CA VAL A 378 23.15 8.28 10.61
C VAL A 378 24.63 8.56 10.89
N ASP A 379 24.99 9.72 11.44
CA ASP A 379 26.37 10.05 11.77
C ASP A 379 26.92 9.19 12.92
N GLY A 380 26.05 8.67 13.79
CA GLY A 380 26.40 7.68 14.81
C GLY A 380 26.71 6.28 14.28
N CYS A 381 26.46 6.00 12.99
CA CYS A 381 26.77 4.70 12.37
C CYS A 381 28.28 4.56 12.08
N ALA A 382 28.83 3.37 12.37
CA ALA A 382 30.27 3.13 12.28
C ALA A 382 30.83 3.09 10.85
N THR A 383 30.01 2.73 9.86
CA THR A 383 30.44 2.62 8.46
C THR A 383 29.41 3.22 7.51
N VAL A 384 29.84 3.63 6.31
CA VAL A 384 28.91 4.08 5.24
C VAL A 384 27.89 2.99 4.87
N GLY A 385 28.27 1.72 4.95
CA GLY A 385 27.34 0.60 4.76
C GLY A 385 26.21 0.60 5.80
N ASP A 386 26.56 0.81 7.06
CA ASP A 386 25.58 0.91 8.16
C ASP A 386 24.70 2.15 8.02
N LYS A 387 25.26 3.29 7.58
CA LYS A 387 24.49 4.50 7.23
C LYS A 387 23.42 4.19 6.19
N ILE A 388 23.79 3.50 5.11
CA ILE A 388 22.86 3.10 4.04
C ILE A 388 21.79 2.11 4.56
N ASN A 389 22.16 1.14 5.39
CA ASN A 389 21.22 0.17 5.97
C ASN A 389 20.22 0.85 6.91
N HIS A 390 20.69 1.83 7.70
CA HIS A 390 19.84 2.67 8.53
C HIS A 390 18.82 3.44 7.69
N LEU A 391 19.28 4.03 6.58
CA LEU A 391 18.42 4.77 5.66
C LEU A 391 17.42 3.88 4.95
N GLN A 392 17.84 2.70 4.49
CA GLN A 392 16.96 1.68 3.93
C GLN A 392 15.82 1.35 4.89
N TYR A 393 16.15 1.06 6.14
CA TYR A 393 15.17 0.71 7.17
C TYR A 393 14.21 1.86 7.45
N ARG A 394 14.70 3.09 7.55
CA ARG A 394 13.85 4.27 7.72
C ARG A 394 12.88 4.46 6.56
N SER A 395 13.32 4.20 5.32
CA SER A 395 12.51 4.31 4.11
C SER A 395 11.85 3.01 3.65
N ARG A 396 11.83 1.99 4.50
CA ARG A 396 11.35 0.65 4.12
C ARG A 396 9.91 0.68 3.61
N ARG A 397 9.64 -0.17 2.64
CA ARG A 397 8.38 -0.22 1.90
C ARG A 397 7.65 -1.53 2.15
N ASP A 398 6.35 -1.49 1.93
CA ASP A 398 5.54 -2.70 1.95
C ASP A 398 5.68 -3.43 0.60
N TRP A 399 6.47 -4.50 0.58
CA TRP A 399 6.63 -5.40 -0.58
C TRP A 399 5.63 -6.55 -0.61
N HIS A 400 4.59 -6.49 0.22
CA HIS A 400 3.44 -7.39 0.24
C HIS A 400 3.71 -8.83 0.69
N PHE A 401 4.90 -9.15 1.21
CA PHE A 401 5.18 -10.44 1.85
C PHE A 401 4.20 -10.74 3.00
N ARG A 402 3.91 -9.75 3.86
CA ARG A 402 2.90 -9.90 4.93
C ARG A 402 1.51 -10.20 4.36
N ARG A 403 1.14 -9.56 3.25
CA ARG A 403 -0.16 -9.83 2.60
C ARG A 403 -0.18 -11.23 2.00
N CYS A 404 0.87 -11.66 1.30
CA CYS A 404 1.00 -13.03 0.82
C CYS A 404 0.76 -14.03 1.96
N ARG A 405 1.42 -13.82 3.11
CA ARG A 405 1.25 -14.67 4.30
C ARG A 405 -0.20 -14.67 4.82
N ILE A 406 -0.82 -13.50 4.99
CA ILE A 406 -2.21 -13.39 5.44
C ILE A 406 -3.16 -14.14 4.49
N TRP A 407 -2.96 -13.99 3.19
CA TRP A 407 -3.80 -14.63 2.17
C TRP A 407 -3.59 -16.14 2.10
N HIS A 408 -2.35 -16.59 2.26
CA HIS A 408 -2.04 -18.00 2.37
C HIS A 408 -2.72 -18.60 3.60
N ASP A 409 -2.58 -17.99 4.78
CA ASP A 409 -3.21 -18.49 6.01
C ASP A 409 -4.74 -18.42 5.94
N TRP A 410 -5.30 -17.46 5.20
CA TRP A 410 -6.74 -17.43 4.94
C TRP A 410 -7.23 -18.61 4.10
N ALA A 411 -6.45 -19.05 3.11
CA ALA A 411 -6.84 -20.13 2.22
C ALA A 411 -6.50 -21.52 2.78
N PHE A 412 -5.35 -21.65 3.46
CA PHE A 412 -4.76 -22.93 3.87
C PHE A 412 -4.64 -23.09 5.39
N GLY A 413 -4.89 -22.04 6.16
CA GLY A 413 -4.86 -22.12 7.62
C GLY A 413 -6.01 -22.93 8.16
N ALA A 414 -5.76 -23.70 9.23
CA ALA A 414 -6.83 -24.31 10.00
C ALA A 414 -7.74 -23.20 10.56
N VAL A 415 -9.05 -23.36 10.42
CA VAL A 415 -10.02 -22.59 11.21
C VAL A 415 -9.67 -22.87 12.67
N GLN A 416 -9.14 -21.88 13.39
CA GLN A 416 -8.86 -22.03 14.82
C GLN A 416 -10.16 -22.06 15.61
#